data_AF-A0A1D8GVG3-F1
#
_entry.id   AF-A0A1D8GVG3-F1
#
_cell.length_a   1.000
_cell.length_b   1.000
_cell.length_c   1.000
_cell.angle_alpha   90.00
_cell.angle_beta   90.00
_cell.angle_gamma   90.00
#
_symmetry.space_group_name_H-M   'P 1'
#
loop_
_entity.id
_entity.type
_entity.pdbx_description
1 polymer ?
#
loop_
_entity_poly.entity_id
_entity_poly.type
_entity_poly.pdbx_seq_one_letter_code
_entity_poly.pdbx_strand_id
1 'polypeptide(L)'
;IDFVVPWVDGSDKDWIRDRLQLEGKDVEITDSDYRDWDIFKYWFRAVEMYAPWVNNVYLITYGHLPEFLNVDHPKLKIINHTDYIPKEYLPTFSSHAIELNMHRIEGLSEHFVYFNDDMFLNKPVTPEDFFKEGLPCDTAVINPIVPARYDTISNIMINDIGVINQNFSKRQVIKKNPGKWYNYRNGVLNALNLIFTPWSRFPGLYQQHLPTS
;
A
#
# COMPACT_ATOMS: atom_id res chain seq x y z
N ILE A 1 -10.43 5.69 -11.39
CA ILE A 1 -9.47 4.97 -10.55
C ILE A 1 -8.08 5.37 -11.01
N ASP A 2 -7.30 5.91 -10.08
CA ASP A 2 -5.90 6.27 -10.32
C ASP A 2 -4.98 5.19 -9.75
N PHE A 3 -3.77 5.07 -10.29
CA PHE A 3 -2.71 4.26 -9.71
C PHE A 3 -1.68 5.16 -9.05
N VAL A 4 -1.17 4.75 -7.89
CA VAL A 4 -0.12 5.44 -7.15
C VAL A 4 1.04 4.47 -6.97
N VAL A 5 2.24 4.89 -7.36
CA VAL A 5 3.45 4.10 -7.22
C VAL A 5 4.58 5.00 -6.70
N PRO A 6 5.12 4.75 -5.50
CA PRO A 6 6.33 5.39 -5.04
C PRO A 6 7.54 4.69 -5.65
N TRP A 7 8.56 5.47 -5.95
CA TRP A 7 9.84 4.96 -6.42
C TRP A 7 10.97 5.86 -5.95
N VAL A 8 12.12 5.26 -5.68
CA VAL A 8 13.34 5.96 -5.27
C VAL A 8 14.54 5.34 -5.98
N ASP A 9 15.51 6.17 -6.33
CA ASP A 9 16.79 5.76 -6.86
C ASP A 9 17.72 5.65 -5.67
N GLY A 10 18.03 4.42 -5.26
CA GLY A 10 18.96 4.17 -4.16
C GLY A 10 20.38 4.68 -4.42
N SER A 11 20.72 5.03 -5.67
CA SER A 11 22.02 5.56 -6.06
C SER A 11 22.09 7.09 -6.09
N ASP A 12 20.97 7.78 -5.88
CA ASP A 12 20.92 9.25 -5.89
C ASP A 12 21.71 9.84 -4.71
N LYS A 13 22.72 10.66 -5.03
CA LYS A 13 23.65 11.19 -4.02
C LYS A 13 23.03 12.21 -3.09
N ASP A 14 22.07 13.00 -3.58
CA ASP A 14 21.41 14.01 -2.75
C ASP A 14 20.43 13.34 -1.78
N TRP A 15 19.67 12.34 -2.24
CA TRP A 15 18.82 11.50 -1.41
C TRP A 15 19.61 10.78 -0.32
N ILE A 16 20.72 10.12 -0.67
CA ILE A 16 21.61 9.45 0.30
C ILE A 16 22.13 10.45 1.33
N ARG A 17 22.61 11.62 0.87
CA ARG A 17 23.17 12.65 1.75
C ARG A 17 22.12 13.13 2.77
N ASP A 18 20.92 13.43 2.30
CA ASP A 18 19.89 14.03 3.15
C ASP A 18 19.29 12.97 4.11
N ARG A 19 19.23 11.71 3.69
CA ARG A 19 18.89 10.57 4.56
C ARG A 19 19.90 10.39 5.70
N LEU A 20 21.19 10.36 5.38
CA LEU A 20 22.25 10.19 6.38
C LEU A 20 22.31 11.36 7.39
N GLN A 21 21.87 12.56 7.01
CA GLN A 21 21.74 13.68 7.95
C GLN A 21 20.65 13.44 9.00
N LEU A 22 19.56 12.76 8.65
CA LEU A 22 18.47 12.45 9.58
C LEU A 22 18.73 11.20 10.42
N GLU A 23 19.17 10.11 9.79
CA GLU A 23 19.29 8.81 10.46
C GLU A 23 20.59 8.65 11.26
N GLY A 24 21.56 9.55 11.05
CA GLY A 24 22.88 9.50 11.67
C GLY A 24 23.87 8.67 10.85
N LYS A 25 25.17 8.91 11.06
CA LYS A 25 26.27 8.34 10.26
C LYS A 25 26.53 6.84 10.51
N ASP A 26 25.96 6.28 11.57
CA ASP A 26 26.21 4.89 12.00
C ASP A 26 25.20 3.88 11.40
N VAL A 27 24.30 4.34 10.51
CA VAL A 27 23.42 3.43 9.78
C VAL A 27 24.23 2.76 8.67
N GLU A 28 24.48 1.45 8.81
CA GLU A 28 24.92 0.63 7.68
C GLU A 28 23.84 0.73 6.60
N ILE A 29 24.15 1.41 5.51
CA ILE A 29 23.34 1.35 4.29
C ILE A 29 23.51 -0.08 3.77
N THR A 30 22.55 -0.94 4.08
CA THR A 30 22.41 -2.21 3.38
C THR A 30 21.99 -1.89 1.95
N ASP A 31 22.95 -2.02 1.05
CA ASP A 31 22.81 -1.87 -0.41
C ASP A 31 21.66 -2.72 -1.01
N SER A 32 21.07 -3.64 -0.23
CA SER A 32 19.91 -4.44 -0.61
C SER A 32 18.61 -3.66 -0.69
N ASP A 33 18.41 -2.64 0.15
CA ASP A 33 17.06 -2.11 0.43
C ASP A 33 16.57 -1.17 -0.67
N TYR A 34 17.50 -0.63 -1.46
CA TYR A 34 17.22 0.32 -2.55
C TYR A 34 17.94 -0.07 -3.85
N ARG A 35 18.28 -1.37 -3.98
CA ARG A 35 18.92 -1.89 -5.17
C ARG A 35 17.97 -1.81 -6.35
N ASP A 36 18.38 -1.08 -7.38
CA ASP A 36 17.66 -1.10 -8.65
C ASP A 36 17.91 -2.42 -9.40
N TRP A 37 16.82 -3.07 -9.79
CA TRP A 37 16.83 -4.28 -10.61
C TRP A 37 16.59 -3.99 -12.10
N ASP A 38 16.43 -2.71 -12.46
CA ASP A 38 16.11 -2.23 -13.81
C ASP A 38 14.80 -2.85 -14.35
N ILE A 39 13.88 -3.15 -13.43
CA ILE A 39 12.57 -3.76 -13.72
C ILE A 39 11.44 -2.73 -13.77
N PHE A 40 11.63 -1.56 -13.16
CA PHE A 40 10.55 -0.58 -13.00
C PHE A 40 9.99 -0.07 -14.34
N LYS A 41 10.81 -0.03 -15.39
CA LYS A 41 10.35 0.27 -16.76
C LYS A 41 9.25 -0.67 -17.26
N TYR A 42 9.27 -1.94 -16.84
CA TYR A 42 8.25 -2.91 -17.22
C TYR A 42 6.94 -2.71 -16.47
N TRP A 43 6.97 -2.02 -15.32
CA TRP A 43 5.77 -1.71 -14.55
C TRP A 43 4.84 -0.81 -15.36
N PHE A 44 5.37 0.28 -15.93
CA PHE A 44 4.62 1.18 -16.80
C PHE A 44 4.07 0.45 -18.03
N ARG A 45 4.86 -0.44 -18.65
CA ARG A 45 4.40 -1.25 -19.79
C ARG A 45 3.29 -2.22 -19.40
N ALA A 46 3.37 -2.83 -18.22
CA ALA A 46 2.34 -3.68 -17.68
C ALA A 46 1.04 -2.89 -17.44
N VAL A 47 1.11 -1.69 -16.89
CA VAL A 47 -0.06 -0.82 -16.70
C VAL A 47 -0.70 -0.42 -18.03
N GLU A 48 0.10 0.02 -19.01
CA GLU A 48 -0.40 0.36 -20.36
C GLU A 48 -1.10 -0.83 -21.04
N MET A 49 -0.52 -2.03 -20.90
CA MET A 49 -1.02 -3.24 -21.55
C MET A 49 -2.24 -3.84 -20.85
N TYR A 50 -2.22 -3.86 -19.51
CA TYR A 50 -3.17 -4.64 -18.71
C TYR A 50 -4.21 -3.81 -17.96
N ALA A 51 -4.01 -2.51 -17.81
CA ALA A 51 -4.97 -1.60 -17.20
C ALA A 51 -5.11 -0.28 -17.99
N PRO A 52 -5.37 -0.31 -19.32
CA PRO A 52 -5.44 0.90 -20.14
C PRO A 52 -6.56 1.88 -19.71
N TRP A 53 -7.54 1.38 -18.96
CA TRP A 53 -8.64 2.15 -18.37
C TRP A 53 -8.22 3.04 -17.20
N VAL A 54 -7.01 2.87 -16.65
CA VAL A 54 -6.51 3.71 -15.55
C VAL A 54 -6.60 5.18 -15.95
N ASN A 55 -7.02 6.03 -15.00
CA ASN A 55 -7.19 7.45 -15.25
C ASN A 55 -5.84 8.17 -15.25
N ASN A 56 -5.23 8.36 -14.07
CA ASN A 56 -3.86 8.87 -13.92
C ASN A 56 -2.97 7.85 -13.20
N VAL A 57 -1.67 7.96 -13.47
CA VAL A 57 -0.60 7.30 -12.74
C VAL A 57 0.18 8.37 -11.99
N TYR A 58 0.12 8.33 -10.66
CA TYR A 58 0.87 9.19 -9.76
C TYR A 58 2.17 8.50 -9.38
N LEU A 59 3.29 9.00 -9.92
CA LEU A 59 4.63 8.59 -9.56
C LEU A 59 5.11 9.47 -8.41
N ILE A 60 5.23 8.89 -7.22
CA ILE A 60 5.79 9.58 -6.05
C ILE A 60 7.30 9.39 -6.05
N THR A 61 8.05 10.48 -5.94
CA THR A 61 9.52 10.47 -5.92
C THR A 61 10.06 11.48 -4.90
N TYR A 62 11.35 11.36 -4.58
CA TYR A 62 12.11 12.39 -3.89
C TYR A 62 12.39 13.63 -4.75
N GLY A 63 12.38 13.47 -6.08
CA GLY A 63 12.59 14.55 -7.05
C GLY A 63 13.40 14.12 -8.27
N HIS A 64 14.21 13.07 -8.15
CA HIS A 64 14.86 12.42 -9.28
C HIS A 64 13.85 11.56 -10.06
N LEU A 65 14.14 11.30 -11.34
CA LEU A 65 13.24 10.59 -12.24
C LEU A 65 14.00 9.48 -12.98
N PRO A 66 13.36 8.32 -13.26
CA PRO A 66 13.98 7.28 -14.07
C PRO A 66 14.26 7.79 -15.49
N GLU A 67 15.44 7.50 -16.04
CA GLU A 67 15.84 7.98 -17.37
C GLU A 67 14.91 7.53 -18.51
N PHE A 68 14.26 6.37 -18.35
CA PHE A 68 13.35 5.83 -19.36
C PHE A 68 11.97 6.53 -19.38
N LEU A 69 11.67 7.36 -18.37
CA LEU A 69 10.34 7.90 -18.15
C LEU A 69 10.01 9.00 -19.17
N ASN A 70 8.89 8.84 -19.88
CA ASN A 70 8.32 9.92 -20.68
C ASN A 70 7.52 10.85 -19.78
N VAL A 71 8.14 11.94 -19.33
CA VAL A 71 7.55 12.93 -18.42
C VAL A 71 6.36 13.69 -19.02
N ASP A 72 6.26 13.74 -20.36
CA ASP A 72 5.19 14.46 -21.07
C ASP A 72 3.93 13.59 -21.28
N HIS A 73 3.90 12.37 -20.75
CA HIS A 73 2.75 11.48 -20.92
C HIS A 73 1.50 12.05 -20.20
N PRO A 74 0.35 12.20 -20.89
CA PRO A 74 -0.78 12.97 -20.36
C PRO A 74 -1.41 12.38 -19.08
N LYS A 75 -1.33 11.05 -18.90
CA LYS A 75 -1.82 10.35 -17.70
C LYS A 75 -0.81 10.33 -16.55
N LEU A 76 0.45 10.73 -16.76
CA LEU A 76 1.48 10.69 -15.74
C LEU A 76 1.40 11.96 -14.88
N LYS A 77 1.45 11.79 -13.56
CA LYS A 77 1.55 12.87 -12.58
C LYS A 77 2.77 12.58 -11.70
N ILE A 78 3.76 13.46 -11.73
CA ILE A 78 4.96 13.34 -10.90
C ILE A 78 4.70 14.13 -9.63
N ILE A 79 4.84 13.48 -8.48
CA ILE A 79 4.54 14.03 -7.16
C ILE A 79 5.77 13.91 -6.28
N ASN A 80 6.18 15.00 -5.64
CA ASN A 80 7.20 15.00 -4.61
C ASN A 80 6.59 14.83 -3.22
N HIS A 81 7.37 14.33 -2.27
CA HIS A 81 6.94 14.21 -0.86
C HIS A 81 6.41 15.54 -0.29
N THR A 82 7.01 16.67 -0.70
CA THR A 82 6.61 18.03 -0.26
C THR A 82 5.25 18.49 -0.77
N ASP A 83 4.71 17.84 -1.80
CA ASP A 83 3.48 18.28 -2.46
C ASP A 83 2.23 17.88 -1.67
N TYR A 84 2.34 16.86 -0.80
CA TYR A 84 1.19 16.29 -0.10
C TYR A 84 1.45 15.92 1.37
N ILE A 85 2.71 15.77 1.79
CA ILE A 85 3.05 15.46 3.18
C ILE A 85 3.17 16.78 3.98
N PRO A 86 2.49 16.91 5.13
CA PRO A 86 2.65 18.04 6.04
C PRO A 86 4.11 18.30 6.44
N LYS A 87 4.50 19.57 6.54
CA LYS A 87 5.89 20.00 6.75
C LYS A 87 6.49 19.46 8.06
N GLU A 88 5.66 19.24 9.08
CA GLU A 88 6.08 18.68 10.37
C GLU A 88 6.55 17.21 10.28
N TYR A 89 6.23 16.51 9.18
CA TYR A 89 6.65 15.14 8.93
C TYR A 89 7.76 15.04 7.88
N LEU A 90 8.33 16.17 7.45
CA LEU A 90 9.36 16.24 6.43
C LEU A 90 10.70 16.77 7.00
N PRO A 91 11.84 16.36 6.43
CA PRO A 91 11.98 15.29 5.43
C PRO A 91 11.72 13.90 6.05
N THR A 92 11.27 12.95 5.22
CA THR A 92 11.07 11.55 5.62
C THR A 92 11.59 10.60 4.56
N PHE A 93 12.15 9.49 5.04
CA PHE A 93 12.63 8.36 4.24
C PHE A 93 11.90 7.06 4.60
N SER A 94 10.90 7.15 5.49
CA SER A 94 10.04 6.03 5.89
C SER A 94 8.90 5.87 4.90
N SER A 95 8.78 4.67 4.30
CA SER A 95 7.67 4.34 3.41
C SER A 95 6.32 4.52 4.10
N HIS A 96 6.20 4.17 5.39
CA HIS A 96 4.98 4.39 6.17
C HIS A 96 4.52 5.85 6.20
N ALA A 97 5.44 6.80 6.38
CA ALA A 97 5.08 8.22 6.38
C ALA A 97 4.63 8.69 4.98
N ILE A 98 5.26 8.17 3.93
CA ILE A 98 4.94 8.45 2.53
C ILE A 98 3.56 7.89 2.17
N GLU A 99 3.31 6.62 2.52
CA GLU A 99 2.08 5.87 2.25
C GLU A 99 0.88 6.43 3.01
N LEU A 100 1.02 6.67 4.33
CA LEU A 100 -0.08 7.15 5.18
C LEU A 100 -0.63 8.51 4.74
N ASN A 101 0.14 9.30 3.99
CA ASN A 101 -0.26 10.62 3.52
C ASN A 101 -0.78 10.61 2.07
N MET A 102 -0.73 9.50 1.30
CA MET A 102 -1.09 9.49 -0.13
C MET A 102 -2.48 10.06 -0.43
N HIS A 103 -3.45 9.86 0.48
CA HIS A 103 -4.80 10.42 0.40
C HIS A 103 -4.86 11.96 0.35
N ARG A 104 -3.75 12.65 0.63
CA ARG A 104 -3.62 14.12 0.59
C ARG A 104 -3.13 14.65 -0.75
N ILE A 105 -2.75 13.78 -1.69
CA ILE A 105 -2.26 14.19 -3.01
C ILE A 105 -3.36 14.96 -3.74
N GLU A 106 -3.06 16.19 -4.15
CA GLU A 106 -4.00 17.03 -4.86
C GLU A 106 -4.39 16.41 -6.20
N GLY A 107 -5.70 16.32 -6.46
CA GLY A 107 -6.23 15.74 -7.70
C GLY A 107 -6.32 14.21 -7.72
N LEU A 108 -5.81 13.51 -6.69
CA LEU A 108 -5.95 12.06 -6.57
C LEU A 108 -7.44 11.70 -6.43
N SER A 109 -7.90 10.74 -7.23
CA SER A 109 -9.28 10.23 -7.15
C SER A 109 -9.54 9.56 -5.81
N GLU A 110 -10.78 9.63 -5.33
CA GLU A 110 -11.24 8.90 -4.14
C GLU A 110 -10.96 7.39 -4.23
N HIS A 111 -11.08 6.82 -5.43
CA HIS A 111 -10.68 5.45 -5.71
C HIS A 111 -9.30 5.44 -6.37
N PHE A 112 -8.31 4.93 -5.65
CA PHE A 112 -6.97 4.70 -6.18
C PHE A 112 -6.42 3.33 -5.74
N VAL A 113 -5.48 2.80 -6.51
CA VAL A 113 -4.76 1.56 -6.20
C VAL A 113 -3.30 1.90 -5.93
N TYR A 114 -2.82 1.45 -4.78
CA TYR A 114 -1.41 1.53 -4.41
C TYR A 114 -0.64 0.33 -4.97
N PHE A 115 0.50 0.61 -5.59
CA PHE A 115 1.48 -0.40 -6.02
C PHE A 115 2.82 -0.11 -5.35
N ASN A 116 3.50 -1.15 -4.86
CA ASN A 116 4.95 -1.09 -4.79
C ASN A 116 5.53 -1.11 -6.22
N ASP A 117 6.73 -0.58 -6.42
CA ASP A 117 7.44 -0.54 -7.70
C ASP A 117 7.89 -1.92 -8.21
N ASP A 118 7.90 -2.93 -7.35
CA ASP A 118 8.20 -4.33 -7.64
C ASP A 118 6.94 -5.21 -7.84
N MET A 119 5.74 -4.62 -7.88
CA MET A 119 4.47 -5.34 -8.08
C MET A 119 3.88 -5.12 -9.47
N PHE A 120 3.80 -6.19 -10.27
CA PHE A 120 3.43 -6.09 -11.69
C PHE A 120 2.08 -6.73 -11.99
N LEU A 121 1.31 -6.07 -12.87
CA LEU A 121 0.21 -6.71 -13.57
C LEU A 121 0.79 -7.69 -14.61
N ASN A 122 0.26 -8.92 -14.63
CA ASN A 122 0.71 -9.97 -15.55
C ASN A 122 -0.38 -10.44 -16.54
N LYS A 123 -1.60 -9.92 -16.39
CA LYS A 123 -2.78 -10.20 -17.22
C LYS A 123 -3.70 -8.98 -17.21
N PRO A 124 -4.56 -8.81 -18.23
CA PRO A 124 -5.54 -7.74 -18.24
C PRO A 124 -6.43 -7.76 -16.99
N VAL A 125 -6.63 -6.59 -16.40
CA VAL A 125 -7.50 -6.35 -15.24
C VAL A 125 -8.59 -5.35 -15.61
N THR A 126 -9.64 -5.31 -14.78
CA THR A 126 -10.80 -4.44 -14.90
C THR A 126 -10.96 -3.59 -13.63
N PRO A 127 -11.64 -2.42 -13.70
CA PRO A 127 -11.98 -1.65 -12.50
C PRO A 127 -12.63 -2.48 -11.40
N GLU A 128 -13.47 -3.45 -11.78
CA GLU A 128 -14.21 -4.33 -10.89
C GLU A 128 -13.34 -5.33 -10.14
N ASP A 129 -12.11 -5.56 -10.58
CA ASP A 129 -11.13 -6.35 -9.82
C ASP A 129 -10.72 -5.60 -8.55
N PHE A 130 -10.62 -4.27 -8.59
CA PHE A 130 -10.20 -3.46 -7.44
C PHE A 130 -11.37 -2.91 -6.61
N PHE A 131 -12.46 -2.52 -7.28
CA PHE A 131 -13.61 -1.89 -6.61
C PHE A 131 -14.94 -2.45 -7.12
N LYS A 132 -15.83 -2.82 -6.21
CA LYS A 132 -17.22 -3.21 -6.51
C LYS A 132 -18.20 -2.37 -5.70
N GLU A 133 -19.18 -1.79 -6.38
CA GLU A 133 -20.19 -0.91 -5.76
C GLU A 133 -19.56 0.26 -4.99
N GLY A 134 -18.43 0.78 -5.47
CA GLY A 134 -17.68 1.87 -4.84
C GLY A 134 -16.87 1.47 -3.61
N LEU A 135 -16.80 0.18 -3.27
CA LEU A 135 -16.03 -0.36 -2.15
C LEU A 135 -14.81 -1.14 -2.65
N PRO A 136 -13.68 -1.11 -1.93
CA PRO A 136 -12.51 -1.92 -2.29
C PRO A 136 -12.84 -3.41 -2.18
N CYS A 137 -12.31 -4.19 -3.11
CA CYS A 137 -12.32 -5.65 -3.06
C CYS A 137 -11.22 -6.12 -2.09
N ASP A 138 -11.62 -6.89 -1.06
CA ASP A 138 -10.71 -7.44 -0.06
C ASP A 138 -11.34 -8.67 0.62
N THR A 139 -10.54 -9.41 1.38
CA THR A 139 -10.89 -10.63 2.10
C THR A 139 -11.20 -10.35 3.56
N ALA A 140 -12.49 -10.29 3.91
CA ALA A 140 -12.93 -10.14 5.29
C ALA A 140 -12.78 -11.46 6.09
N VAL A 141 -11.57 -11.73 6.58
CA VAL A 141 -11.25 -12.91 7.42
C VAL A 141 -10.55 -12.47 8.70
N ILE A 142 -10.98 -13.03 9.83
CA ILE A 142 -10.34 -12.86 11.14
C ILE A 142 -9.16 -13.81 11.22
N ASN A 143 -7.97 -13.27 11.48
CA ASN A 143 -6.78 -14.06 11.76
C ASN A 143 -6.05 -13.42 12.95
N PRO A 144 -5.88 -14.11 14.09
CA PRO A 144 -5.20 -13.54 15.24
C PRO A 144 -3.76 -13.16 14.92
N ILE A 145 -3.32 -12.01 15.43
CA ILE A 145 -1.90 -11.64 15.36
C ILE A 145 -1.14 -12.48 16.39
N VAL A 146 -0.10 -13.17 15.94
CA VAL A 146 0.75 -14.01 16.78
C VAL A 146 2.18 -13.45 16.72
N PRO A 147 2.53 -12.50 17.61
CA PRO A 147 3.83 -11.83 17.56
C PRO A 147 4.98 -12.79 17.90
N ALA A 148 6.08 -12.70 17.14
CA ALA A 148 7.36 -13.28 17.53
C ALA A 148 8.21 -12.25 18.30
N ARG A 149 9.21 -12.73 19.06
CA ARG A 149 10.13 -11.83 19.77
C ARG A 149 10.95 -11.03 18.75
N TYR A 150 10.93 -9.70 18.87
CA TYR A 150 11.53 -8.73 17.94
C TYR A 150 10.84 -8.59 16.57
N ASP A 151 9.59 -9.01 16.45
CA ASP A 151 8.79 -8.78 15.24
C ASP A 151 8.23 -7.35 15.20
N THR A 152 8.73 -6.53 14.28
CA THR A 152 8.27 -5.15 14.05
C THR A 152 6.92 -5.10 13.35
N ILE A 153 6.61 -6.06 12.47
CA ILE A 153 5.39 -6.08 11.67
C ILE A 153 4.18 -6.33 12.58
N SER A 154 4.28 -7.29 13.50
CA SER A 154 3.19 -7.56 14.45
C SER A 154 2.85 -6.35 15.32
N ASN A 155 3.82 -5.50 15.67
CA ASN A 155 3.54 -4.29 16.46
C ASN A 155 2.69 -3.28 15.68
N ILE A 156 2.94 -3.13 14.37
CA ILE A 156 2.13 -2.28 13.49
C ILE A 156 0.70 -2.82 13.46
N MET A 157 0.54 -4.12 13.17
CA MET A 157 -0.77 -4.76 13.10
C MET A 157 -1.54 -4.66 14.44
N ILE A 158 -0.86 -4.80 15.58
CA ILE A 158 -1.49 -4.67 16.91
C ILE A 158 -2.02 -3.25 17.12
N ASN A 159 -1.25 -2.23 16.73
CA ASN A 159 -1.68 -0.84 16.84
C ASN A 159 -2.92 -0.58 15.96
N ASP A 160 -2.89 -1.02 14.71
CA ASP A 160 -4.02 -0.86 13.78
C ASP A 160 -5.29 -1.55 14.29
N ILE A 161 -5.16 -2.78 14.79
CA ILE A 161 -6.26 -3.52 15.41
C ILE A 161 -6.75 -2.86 16.70
N GLY A 162 -5.85 -2.21 17.45
CA GLY A 162 -6.20 -1.37 18.59
C GLY A 162 -7.13 -0.23 18.19
N VAL A 163 -6.75 0.54 17.17
CA VAL A 163 -7.56 1.65 16.61
C VAL A 163 -8.88 1.13 16.05
N ILE A 164 -8.88 0.02 15.32
CA ILE A 164 -10.11 -0.60 14.79
C ILE A 164 -11.05 -0.98 15.93
N ASN A 165 -10.57 -1.67 16.96
CA ASN A 165 -11.42 -2.09 18.08
C ASN A 165 -11.90 -0.93 18.95
N GLN A 166 -11.19 0.21 18.96
CA GLN A 166 -11.61 1.42 19.64
C GLN A 166 -12.79 2.09 18.94
N ASN A 167 -12.80 2.06 17.61
CA ASN A 167 -13.78 2.79 16.79
C ASN A 167 -14.94 1.90 16.28
N PHE A 168 -14.76 0.58 16.23
CA PHE A 168 -15.72 -0.35 15.64
C PHE A 168 -16.06 -1.52 16.57
N SER A 169 -17.36 -1.81 16.69
CA SER A 169 -17.84 -3.03 17.34
C SER A 169 -17.87 -4.19 16.36
N LYS A 170 -17.01 -5.20 16.55
CA LYS A 170 -16.97 -6.40 15.70
C LYS A 170 -18.35 -7.02 15.46
N ARG A 171 -19.14 -7.19 16.53
CA ARG A 171 -20.48 -7.78 16.43
C ARG A 171 -21.42 -6.97 15.54
N GLN A 172 -21.37 -5.64 15.64
CA GLN A 172 -22.20 -4.77 14.82
C GLN A 172 -21.75 -4.78 13.35
N VAL A 173 -20.43 -4.76 13.10
CA VAL A 173 -19.85 -4.80 11.75
C VAL A 173 -20.22 -6.11 11.03
N ILE A 174 -20.06 -7.25 11.70
CA ILE A 174 -20.43 -8.57 11.15
C ILE A 174 -21.94 -8.66 10.94
N LYS A 175 -22.75 -8.24 11.92
CA LYS A 175 -24.22 -8.27 11.80
C LYS A 175 -24.74 -7.40 10.65
N LYS A 176 -24.11 -6.24 10.40
CA LYS A 176 -24.48 -5.36 9.29
C LYS A 176 -24.07 -5.93 7.92
N ASN A 177 -23.02 -6.76 7.87
CA ASN A 177 -22.44 -7.25 6.61
C ASN A 177 -22.19 -8.78 6.62
N PRO A 178 -23.18 -9.64 6.93
CA PRO A 178 -22.93 -11.07 7.12
C PRO A 178 -22.37 -11.75 5.87
N GLY A 179 -22.84 -11.37 4.68
CA GLY A 179 -22.36 -11.92 3.41
C GLY A 179 -20.90 -11.56 3.07
N LYS A 180 -20.33 -10.52 3.69
CA LYS A 180 -18.91 -10.18 3.53
C LYS A 180 -18.03 -11.07 4.41
N TRP A 181 -18.45 -11.31 5.66
CA TRP A 181 -17.70 -12.09 6.64
C TRP A 181 -17.88 -13.61 6.50
N TYR A 182 -18.96 -14.09 5.86
CA TYR A 182 -19.18 -15.52 5.61
C TYR A 182 -19.41 -15.75 4.11
N ASN A 183 -18.42 -15.32 3.31
CA ASN A 183 -18.49 -15.39 1.86
C ASN A 183 -17.98 -16.76 1.36
N TYR A 184 -18.76 -17.45 0.51
CA TYR A 184 -18.36 -18.75 -0.03
C TYR A 184 -17.01 -18.73 -0.76
N ARG A 185 -16.62 -17.58 -1.34
CA ARG A 185 -15.33 -17.41 -2.03
C ARG A 185 -14.12 -17.54 -1.08
N ASN A 186 -14.30 -17.26 0.20
CA ASN A 186 -13.24 -17.41 1.20
C ASN A 186 -12.96 -18.90 1.54
N GLY A 187 -13.82 -19.84 1.08
CA GLY A 187 -13.59 -21.27 1.23
C GLY A 187 -13.33 -21.68 2.69
N VAL A 188 -12.22 -22.40 2.91
CA VAL A 188 -11.78 -22.88 4.24
C VAL A 188 -11.48 -21.74 5.23
N LEU A 189 -11.17 -20.53 4.76
CA LEU A 189 -10.89 -19.38 5.63
C LEU A 189 -12.12 -18.95 6.43
N ASN A 190 -13.34 -19.26 5.98
CA ASN A 190 -14.55 -19.02 6.77
C ASN A 190 -14.55 -19.77 8.11
N ALA A 191 -13.80 -20.87 8.24
CA ALA A 191 -13.65 -21.58 9.50
C ALA A 191 -13.04 -20.67 10.58
N LEU A 192 -12.07 -19.82 10.22
CA LEU A 192 -11.48 -18.85 11.14
C LEU A 192 -12.52 -17.83 11.61
N ASN A 193 -13.33 -17.31 10.69
CA ASN A 193 -14.43 -16.40 11.03
C ASN A 193 -15.39 -17.05 12.04
N LEU A 194 -15.79 -18.30 11.82
CA LEU A 194 -16.65 -19.06 12.74
C LEU A 194 -16.01 -19.25 14.12
N ILE A 195 -14.75 -19.71 14.17
CA ILE A 195 -13.99 -19.95 15.41
C ILE A 195 -13.92 -18.67 16.26
N PHE A 196 -13.66 -17.51 15.63
CA PHE A 196 -13.48 -16.24 16.33
C PHE A 196 -14.74 -15.39 16.42
N THR A 197 -15.88 -15.86 15.90
CA THR A 197 -17.18 -15.16 16.00
C THR A 197 -17.57 -14.87 17.46
N PRO A 198 -17.40 -15.79 18.43
CA PRO A 198 -17.82 -15.55 19.82
C PRO A 198 -17.04 -14.43 20.53
N TRP A 199 -15.80 -14.15 20.11
CA TRP A 199 -14.94 -13.15 20.75
C TRP A 199 -15.54 -11.75 20.60
N SER A 200 -15.38 -10.88 21.59
CA SER A 200 -16.00 -9.54 21.57
C SER A 200 -15.30 -8.55 20.63
N ARG A 201 -14.00 -8.71 20.40
CA ARG A 201 -13.12 -7.83 19.63
C ARG A 201 -12.47 -8.57 18.44
N PHE A 202 -11.93 -7.82 17.49
CA PHE A 202 -11.06 -8.35 16.45
C PHE A 202 -9.70 -8.69 17.06
N PRO A 203 -9.26 -9.96 17.05
CA PRO A 203 -7.90 -10.33 17.47
C PRO A 203 -6.83 -10.04 16.41
N GLY A 204 -7.27 -9.71 15.20
CA GLY A 204 -6.48 -9.53 14.01
C GLY A 204 -7.34 -9.73 12.77
N LEU A 205 -6.80 -9.36 11.62
CA LEU A 205 -7.40 -9.57 10.31
C LEU A 205 -6.39 -10.32 9.44
N TYR A 206 -6.90 -11.14 8.53
CA TYR A 206 -6.09 -11.89 7.59
C TYR A 206 -5.38 -10.91 6.66
N GLN A 207 -4.04 -10.97 6.66
CA GLN A 207 -3.20 -10.19 5.78
C GLN A 207 -2.71 -11.11 4.66
N GLN A 208 -3.03 -10.77 3.43
CA GLN A 208 -2.46 -11.46 2.29
C GLN A 208 -1.08 -10.87 2.02
N HIS A 209 -0.04 -11.70 2.08
CA HIS A 209 1.33 -11.30 1.73
C HIS A 209 1.60 -11.40 0.21
N LEU A 210 0.53 -11.34 -0.59
CA LEU A 210 0.55 -11.40 -2.05
C LEU A 210 -0.29 -10.23 -2.58
N PRO A 211 -0.08 -9.80 -3.84
CA PRO A 211 -0.93 -8.80 -4.48
C PRO A 211 -2.41 -9.23 -4.42
N THR A 212 -3.28 -8.34 -3.95
CA THR A 212 -4.71 -8.59 -3.85
C THR A 212 -5.53 -7.52 -4.55
N SER A 213 -6.51 -7.99 -5.33
CA SER A 213 -7.63 -7.23 -5.90
C SER A 213 -8.83 -8.16 -5.92
#